data_AF-R9NZW2-F1
#
_entry.id   AF-R9NZW2-F1
#
_cell.length_a   1.000
_cell.length_b   1.000
_cell.length_c   1.000
_cell.angle_alpha   90.00
_cell.angle_beta   90.00
_cell.angle_gamma   90.00
#
_symmetry.space_group_name_H-M   'P 1'
#
loop_
_entity.id
_entity.type
_entity.pdbx_description
1 polymer ?
#
loop_
_entity_poly.entity_id
_entity_poly.type
_entity_poly.pdbx_seq_one_letter_code
_entity_poly.pdbx_strand_id
1 'polypeptide(L)'
;MMKRRLFSVLAGPFIALCSVLAAMSDLDRQNWHKATALYMEHYPKQAVTSHRTTLDSYRHIDNLELKALAHARSSGVIPIANVQHRTYFSSIIKPNNDLHGEMRLDGKDAFAFWKHEGHTFELLHVDTVDSSEVKWPLQPLGEPIRRSA
;
A
#
# COMPACT_ATOMS: atom_id res chain seq x y z
N MET A 1 15.12 -4.26 -59.49
CA MET A 1 15.95 -3.46 -58.57
C MET A 1 15.05 -2.55 -57.75
N MET A 2 14.64 -2.94 -56.52
CA MET A 2 14.51 -2.05 -55.35
C MET A 2 14.01 -2.86 -54.15
N LYS A 3 14.82 -2.81 -53.09
CA LYS A 3 14.58 -3.36 -51.76
C LYS A 3 13.47 -2.56 -51.08
N ARG A 4 12.51 -3.22 -50.43
CA ARG A 4 11.82 -2.68 -49.25
C ARG A 4 11.66 -3.80 -48.24
N ARG A 5 12.60 -3.85 -47.29
CA ARG A 5 12.45 -4.53 -46.01
C ARG A 5 11.62 -3.59 -45.13
N LEU A 6 10.48 -4.05 -44.61
CA LEU A 6 9.85 -3.39 -43.46
C LEU A 6 10.01 -4.32 -42.26
N PHE A 7 10.68 -3.78 -41.25
CA PHE A 7 10.78 -4.30 -39.90
C PHE A 7 9.60 -3.78 -39.06
N SER A 8 9.36 -4.50 -37.95
CA SER A 8 8.66 -4.05 -36.74
C SER A 8 7.12 -4.10 -36.82
N VAL A 9 6.40 -4.61 -35.83
CA VAL A 9 6.57 -4.46 -34.38
C VAL A 9 6.16 -5.74 -33.66
N LEU A 10 6.98 -6.19 -32.70
CA LEU A 10 6.66 -7.19 -31.69
C LEU A 10 5.39 -6.77 -30.93
N ALA A 11 4.31 -7.52 -31.09
CA ALA A 11 3.14 -7.45 -30.23
C ALA A 11 3.57 -7.93 -28.82
N GLY A 12 3.95 -6.98 -27.97
CA GLY A 12 4.17 -7.26 -26.55
C GLY A 12 2.85 -7.63 -25.86
N PRO A 13 2.84 -8.61 -24.94
CA PRO A 13 1.62 -8.96 -24.23
C PRO A 13 1.22 -7.79 -23.33
N PHE A 14 0.08 -7.17 -23.63
CA PHE A 14 -0.61 -6.25 -22.76
C PHE A 14 -1.12 -7.08 -21.56
N ILE A 15 -0.36 -7.11 -20.47
CA ILE A 15 -0.82 -7.68 -19.21
C ILE A 15 -1.92 -6.74 -18.72
N ALA A 16 -3.17 -7.12 -18.99
CA ALA A 16 -4.34 -6.49 -18.41
C ALA A 16 -4.29 -6.71 -16.90
N LEU A 17 -3.80 -5.69 -16.18
CA LEU A 17 -3.96 -5.59 -14.74
C LEU A 17 -5.45 -5.33 -14.50
N CYS A 18 -6.25 -6.40 -14.45
CA CYS A 18 -7.64 -6.30 -14.01
C CYS A 18 -7.62 -5.95 -12.52
N SER A 19 -7.73 -4.66 -12.21
CA SER A 19 -7.97 -4.16 -10.86
C SER A 19 -9.37 -4.61 -10.42
N VAL A 20 -9.48 -5.85 -9.95
CA VAL A 20 -10.60 -6.27 -9.13
C VAL A 20 -10.49 -5.43 -7.87
N LEU A 21 -11.37 -4.43 -7.71
CA LEU A 21 -11.62 -3.80 -6.42
C LEU A 21 -12.18 -4.87 -5.49
N ALA A 22 -11.31 -5.70 -4.93
CA ALA A 22 -11.68 -6.75 -4.03
C ALA A 22 -12.17 -6.09 -2.73
N ALA A 23 -13.47 -6.26 -2.45
CA ALA A 23 -14.00 -5.91 -1.15
C ALA A 23 -13.27 -6.74 -0.09
N MET A 24 -12.77 -6.09 0.95
CA MET A 24 -12.09 -6.75 2.07
C MET A 24 -12.96 -7.90 2.62
N SER A 25 -12.35 -9.06 2.87
CA SER A 25 -13.01 -10.17 3.58
C SER A 25 -13.22 -9.84 5.07
N ASP A 26 -13.98 -10.67 5.81
CA ASP A 26 -14.09 -10.53 7.27
C ASP A 26 -12.74 -10.60 7.98
N LEU A 27 -11.87 -11.52 7.52
CA LEU A 27 -10.52 -11.65 8.06
C LEU A 27 -9.67 -10.40 7.78
N ASP A 28 -9.80 -9.82 6.57
CA ASP A 28 -9.11 -8.59 6.21
C ASP A 28 -9.59 -7.42 7.08
N ARG A 29 -10.91 -7.30 7.30
CA ARG A 29 -11.49 -6.27 8.18
C ARG A 29 -10.99 -6.40 9.61
N GLN A 30 -10.93 -7.62 10.15
CA GLN A 30 -10.41 -7.85 11.50
C GLN A 30 -8.94 -7.40 11.63
N ASN A 31 -8.10 -7.70 10.65
CA ASN A 31 -6.69 -7.29 10.69
C ASN A 31 -6.51 -5.80 10.38
N TRP A 32 -7.40 -5.20 9.60
CA TRP A 32 -7.47 -3.75 9.43
C TRP A 32 -7.77 -3.02 10.75
N HIS A 33 -8.72 -3.54 11.55
CA HIS A 33 -8.98 -3.00 12.88
C HIS A 33 -7.75 -3.06 13.80
N LYS A 34 -6.96 -4.14 13.74
CA LYS A 34 -5.69 -4.23 14.48
C LYS A 34 -4.69 -3.18 14.00
N ALA A 35 -4.54 -3.02 12.69
CA ALA A 35 -3.68 -1.99 12.11
C ALA A 35 -4.08 -0.59 12.59
N THR A 36 -5.39 -0.34 12.63
CA THR A 36 -5.97 0.92 13.11
C THR A 36 -5.68 1.19 14.57
N ALA A 37 -5.92 0.19 15.42
CA ALA A 37 -5.60 0.29 16.84
C ALA A 37 -4.11 0.60 17.07
N LEU A 38 -3.22 -0.05 16.31
CA LEU A 38 -1.78 0.15 16.43
C LEU A 38 -1.39 1.59 16.14
N TYR A 39 -1.74 2.15 14.97
CA TYR A 39 -1.34 3.53 14.72
C TYR A 39 -2.03 4.51 15.67
N MET A 40 -3.30 4.31 16.01
CA MET A 40 -4.02 5.17 16.97
C MET A 40 -3.40 5.18 18.37
N GLU A 41 -2.80 4.08 18.82
CA GLU A 41 -2.06 4.02 20.10
C GLU A 41 -0.78 4.88 20.08
N HIS A 42 -0.11 4.94 18.92
CA HIS A 42 1.13 5.66 18.74
C HIS A 42 0.95 7.17 18.50
N TYR A 43 -0.23 7.61 18.08
CA TYR A 43 -0.54 9.04 17.98
C TYR A 43 -1.00 9.64 19.32
N PRO A 44 -0.67 10.91 19.62
CA PRO A 44 -1.20 11.58 20.79
C PRO A 44 -2.73 11.64 20.72
N LYS A 45 -3.41 11.20 21.81
CA LYS A 45 -4.88 11.05 21.92
C LYS A 45 -5.71 12.30 21.57
N GLN A 46 -5.09 13.46 21.39
CA GLN A 46 -5.74 14.74 21.07
C GLN A 46 -5.54 15.18 19.60
N ALA A 47 -4.85 14.39 18.76
CA ALA A 47 -4.31 14.85 17.49
C ALA A 47 -4.67 13.99 16.26
N VAL A 48 -5.72 13.17 16.30
CA VAL A 48 -6.04 12.31 15.13
C VAL A 48 -7.49 12.39 14.73
N THR A 49 -7.74 13.11 13.64
CA THR A 49 -8.91 12.83 12.79
C THR A 49 -8.48 11.83 11.73
N SER A 50 -8.91 10.58 11.85
CA SER A 50 -8.85 9.63 10.73
C SER A 50 -9.90 10.05 9.71
N HIS A 51 -9.46 10.36 8.50
CA HIS A 51 -10.37 10.77 7.43
C HIS A 51 -10.92 9.59 6.62
N ARG A 52 -10.51 8.34 6.94
CA ARG A 52 -10.98 7.08 6.35
C ARG A 52 -11.21 7.20 4.86
N THR A 53 -10.14 7.46 4.12
CA THR A 53 -10.20 7.46 2.66
C THR A 53 -10.39 6.03 2.16
N THR A 54 -11.04 5.88 1.01
CA THR A 54 -11.13 4.57 0.35
C THR A 54 -10.11 4.52 -0.78
N LEU A 55 -9.79 3.33 -1.30
CA LEU A 55 -8.92 3.24 -2.48
C LEU A 55 -9.47 4.04 -3.67
N ASP A 56 -10.79 4.14 -3.78
CA ASP A 56 -11.45 4.93 -4.83
C ASP A 56 -11.17 6.43 -4.71
N SER A 57 -10.88 6.95 -3.50
CA SER A 57 -10.43 8.33 -3.28
C SER A 57 -9.12 8.66 -4.00
N TYR A 58 -8.38 7.63 -4.45
CA TYR A 58 -7.10 7.73 -5.14
C TYR A 58 -7.13 7.15 -6.56
N ARG A 59 -8.32 6.95 -7.14
CA ARG A 59 -8.48 6.39 -8.50
C ARG A 59 -7.81 7.20 -9.60
N HIS A 60 -7.48 8.47 -9.35
CA HIS A 60 -6.77 9.34 -10.28
C HIS A 60 -5.27 9.05 -10.34
N ILE A 61 -4.75 8.18 -9.45
CA ILE A 61 -3.33 7.82 -9.39
C ILE A 61 -3.14 6.52 -10.14
N ASP A 62 -2.49 6.63 -11.30
CA ASP A 62 -2.13 5.46 -12.09
C ASP A 62 -1.21 4.53 -11.30
N ASN A 63 -1.58 3.25 -11.23
CA ASN A 63 -0.81 2.21 -10.56
C ASN A 63 -0.51 2.51 -9.08
N LEU A 64 -1.46 3.09 -8.34
CA LEU A 64 -1.34 3.38 -6.90
C LEU A 64 -0.73 2.21 -6.11
N GLU A 65 -1.22 0.99 -6.33
CA GLU A 65 -0.72 -0.20 -5.65
C GLU A 65 0.78 -0.42 -5.93
N LEU A 66 1.21 -0.37 -7.19
CA LEU A 66 2.63 -0.55 -7.51
C LEU A 66 3.51 0.53 -6.87
N LYS A 67 3.08 1.80 -6.93
CA LYS A 67 3.81 2.93 -6.34
C LYS A 67 3.90 2.79 -4.82
N ALA A 68 2.79 2.46 -4.17
CA ALA A 68 2.73 2.30 -2.73
C ALA A 68 3.55 1.08 -2.25
N LEU A 69 3.59 0.00 -3.03
CA LEU A 69 4.44 -1.16 -2.74
C LEU A 69 5.93 -0.83 -2.91
N ALA A 70 6.29 -0.07 -3.95
CA ALA A 70 7.67 0.40 -4.13
C ALA A 70 8.12 1.25 -2.94
N HIS A 71 7.25 2.15 -2.46
CA HIS A 71 7.48 2.93 -1.24
C HIS A 71 7.62 2.05 0.01
N ALA A 72 6.76 1.04 0.18
CA ALA A 72 6.85 0.10 1.29
C ALA A 72 8.20 -0.65 1.31
N ARG A 73 8.75 -0.97 0.13
CA ARG A 73 10.06 -1.61 -0.02
C ARG A 73 11.21 -0.68 0.39
N SER A 74 11.15 0.61 0.04
CA SER A 74 12.22 1.57 0.36
C SER A 74 12.17 2.05 1.81
N SER A 75 10.97 2.24 2.35
CA SER A 75 10.75 2.93 3.63
C SER A 75 10.50 1.98 4.78
N GLY A 76 10.22 0.70 4.50
CA GLY A 76 9.85 -0.29 5.49
C GLY A 76 8.37 -0.28 5.83
N VAL A 77 7.98 -1.24 6.67
CA VAL A 77 6.60 -1.56 7.00
C VAL A 77 6.41 -1.84 8.50
N ILE A 78 5.18 -1.70 8.96
CA ILE A 78 4.73 -2.09 10.28
C ILE A 78 4.06 -3.46 10.15
N PRO A 79 4.59 -4.53 10.79
CA PRO A 79 3.93 -5.83 10.79
C PRO A 79 2.62 -5.76 11.60
N ILE A 80 1.54 -6.33 11.07
CA ILE A 80 0.24 -6.38 11.75
C ILE A 80 -0.05 -7.81 12.23
N ALA A 81 -0.05 -8.80 11.32
CA ALA A 81 -0.39 -10.17 11.67
C ALA A 81 0.09 -11.18 10.62
N ASN A 82 0.27 -12.43 11.04
CA ASN A 82 0.41 -13.59 10.17
C ASN A 82 -0.71 -14.59 10.50
N VAL A 83 -1.62 -14.86 9.57
CA VAL A 83 -2.80 -15.70 9.78
C VAL A 83 -3.12 -16.50 8.52
N GLN A 84 -3.25 -17.83 8.64
CA GLN A 84 -3.66 -18.71 7.53
C GLN A 84 -2.88 -18.45 6.22
N HIS A 85 -1.55 -18.43 6.30
CA HIS A 85 -0.63 -18.16 5.17
C HIS A 85 -0.70 -16.73 4.57
N ARG A 86 -1.40 -15.81 5.24
CA ARG A 86 -1.46 -14.39 4.87
C ARG A 86 -0.63 -13.56 5.83
N THR A 87 0.15 -12.64 5.27
CA THR A 87 0.88 -11.62 6.03
C THR A 87 0.20 -10.28 5.82
N TYR A 88 -0.19 -9.65 6.93
CA TYR A 88 -0.76 -8.32 6.96
C TYR A 88 0.28 -7.33 7.49
N PHE A 89 0.44 -6.20 6.81
CA PHE A 89 1.35 -5.14 7.20
C PHE A 89 0.81 -3.77 6.75
N SER A 90 1.35 -2.69 7.32
CA SER A 90 1.06 -1.33 6.88
C SER A 90 2.35 -0.63 6.44
N SER A 91 2.28 0.18 5.39
CA SER A 91 3.35 1.12 5.02
C SER A 91 2.85 2.56 5.23
N ILE A 92 3.76 3.47 5.59
CA ILE A 92 3.39 4.86 5.90
C ILE A 92 3.98 5.79 4.86
N ILE A 93 3.11 6.49 4.14
CA ILE A 93 3.47 7.50 3.15
C ILE A 93 3.46 8.86 3.86
N LYS A 94 4.65 9.41 4.08
CA LYS A 94 4.89 10.67 4.79
C LYS A 94 5.18 11.82 3.81
N PRO A 95 5.09 13.09 4.27
CA PRO A 95 5.57 14.24 3.49
C PRO A 95 7.00 14.03 2.97
N ASN A 96 7.30 14.61 1.80
CA ASN A 96 8.57 14.47 1.05
C ASN A 96 8.73 13.19 0.22
N ASN A 97 7.69 12.37 0.09
CA ASN A 97 7.62 11.31 -0.91
C ASN A 97 6.82 11.78 -2.14
N ASP A 98 7.24 11.43 -3.36
CA ASP A 98 6.51 11.81 -4.59
C ASP A 98 5.05 11.31 -4.58
N LEU A 99 4.82 10.09 -4.08
CA LEU A 99 3.48 9.52 -3.94
C LEU A 99 2.62 10.33 -2.95
N HIS A 100 3.20 10.93 -1.93
CA HIS A 100 2.48 11.80 -0.99
C HIS A 100 1.88 13.02 -1.72
N GLY A 101 2.66 13.62 -2.62
CA GLY A 101 2.22 14.73 -3.46
C GLY A 101 1.11 14.32 -4.44
N GLU A 102 1.25 13.17 -5.11
CA GLU A 102 0.23 12.62 -6.00
C GLU A 102 -1.09 12.29 -5.28
N MET A 103 -0.99 11.83 -4.03
CA MET A 103 -2.12 11.55 -3.14
C MET A 103 -2.76 12.81 -2.54
N ARG A 104 -2.18 14.01 -2.74
CA ARG A 104 -2.70 15.29 -2.25
C ARG A 104 -3.04 15.24 -0.75
N LEU A 105 -2.10 14.74 0.04
CA LEU A 105 -2.36 14.45 1.45
C LEU A 105 -2.35 15.69 2.37
N ASP A 106 -1.97 16.88 1.88
CA ASP A 106 -2.08 18.17 2.59
C ASP A 106 -1.59 18.11 4.05
N GLY A 107 -0.35 17.65 4.26
CA GLY A 107 0.24 17.55 5.60
C GLY A 107 -0.27 16.37 6.44
N LYS A 108 -0.95 15.40 5.85
CA LYS A 108 -1.37 14.13 6.48
C LYS A 108 -0.38 13.02 6.18
N ASP A 109 -0.33 12.03 7.06
CA ASP A 109 0.31 10.74 6.78
C ASP A 109 -0.74 9.77 6.23
N ALA A 110 -0.36 8.93 5.26
CA ALA A 110 -1.23 7.87 4.76
C ALA A 110 -0.73 6.48 5.16
N PHE A 111 -1.62 5.67 5.73
CA PHE A 111 -1.40 4.29 6.14
C PHE A 111 -1.99 3.36 5.10
N ALA A 112 -1.14 2.87 4.19
CA ALA A 112 -1.51 1.85 3.21
C ALA A 112 -1.46 0.47 3.87
N PHE A 113 -2.61 -0.21 3.92
CA PHE A 113 -2.79 -1.52 4.53
C PHE A 113 -2.78 -2.61 3.47
N TRP A 114 -1.93 -3.61 3.71
CA TRP A 114 -1.58 -4.63 2.74
C TRP A 114 -1.89 -6.02 3.24
N LYS A 115 -2.16 -6.90 2.28
CA LYS A 115 -2.12 -8.35 2.44
C LYS A 115 -1.11 -8.94 1.46
N HIS A 116 -0.33 -9.89 1.94
CA HIS A 116 0.53 -10.73 1.12
C HIS A 116 0.11 -12.19 1.27
N GLU A 117 -0.16 -12.85 0.15
CA GLU A 117 -0.56 -14.26 0.06
C GLU A 117 0.13 -14.92 -1.14
N GLY A 118 0.97 -15.93 -0.87
CA GLY A 118 1.79 -16.57 -1.90
C GLY A 118 2.80 -15.61 -2.53
N HIS A 119 2.53 -15.17 -3.76
CA HIS A 119 3.36 -14.21 -4.52
C HIS A 119 2.67 -12.87 -4.78
N THR A 120 1.48 -12.67 -4.22
CA THR A 120 0.65 -11.51 -4.49
C THR A 120 0.70 -10.56 -3.31
N PHE A 121 0.93 -9.28 -3.61
CA PHE A 121 0.69 -8.17 -2.69
C PHE A 121 -0.59 -7.48 -3.14
N GLU A 122 -1.49 -7.25 -2.19
CA GLU A 122 -2.78 -6.61 -2.44
C GLU A 122 -2.92 -5.41 -1.50
N LEU A 123 -3.12 -4.22 -2.06
CA LEU A 123 -3.45 -3.03 -1.29
C LEU A 123 -4.94 -3.08 -0.96
N LEU A 124 -5.25 -3.25 0.32
CA LEU A 124 -6.63 -3.42 0.78
C LEU A 124 -7.29 -2.09 1.18
N HIS A 125 -6.51 -1.17 1.75
CA HIS A 125 -7.04 0.10 2.22
C HIS A 125 -5.94 1.16 2.36
N VAL A 126 -6.34 2.42 2.37
CA VAL A 126 -5.49 3.55 2.75
C VAL A 126 -6.29 4.39 3.74
N ASP A 127 -5.76 4.60 4.94
CA ASP A 127 -6.31 5.62 5.84
C ASP A 127 -5.37 6.82 5.90
N THR A 128 -5.90 7.99 6.23
CA THR A 128 -5.11 9.21 6.39
C THR A 128 -5.39 9.84 7.73
N VAL A 129 -4.32 10.27 8.38
CA VAL A 129 -4.33 10.91 9.69
C VAL A 129 -3.44 12.15 9.64
N ASP A 130 -3.73 13.13 10.48
CA ASP A 130 -2.88 14.32 10.58
C ASP A 130 -1.43 13.93 10.90
N SER A 131 -0.47 14.50 10.19
CA SER A 131 0.93 14.12 10.37
C SER A 131 1.42 14.53 11.76
N SER A 132 2.21 13.66 12.38
CA SER A 132 2.82 13.89 13.68
C SER A 132 4.19 13.25 13.72
N GLU A 133 5.06 13.75 14.59
CA GLU A 133 6.39 13.19 14.83
C GLU A 133 6.27 11.88 15.63
N VAL A 134 5.82 10.83 14.96
CA VAL A 134 5.74 9.48 15.50
C VAL A 134 6.93 8.66 15.00
N LYS A 135 7.64 8.05 15.94
CA LYS A 135 8.69 7.06 15.67
C LYS A 135 8.05 5.69 15.48
N TRP A 136 7.98 5.24 14.23
CA TRP A 136 7.39 3.96 13.88
C TRP A 136 8.40 2.80 13.99
N PRO A 137 7.98 1.63 14.49
CA PRO A 137 8.82 0.43 14.54
C PRO A 137 8.88 -0.25 13.15
N LEU A 138 9.43 0.47 12.17
CA LEU A 138 9.51 -0.01 10.78
C LEU A 138 10.50 -1.17 10.64
N GLN A 139 10.10 -2.18 9.87
CA GLN A 139 10.92 -3.33 9.48
C GLN A 139 11.03 -3.40 7.95
N PRO A 140 12.11 -3.97 7.39
CA PRO A 140 12.17 -4.26 5.97
C PRO A 140 10.99 -5.15 5.53
N LEU A 141 10.38 -4.88 4.36
CA LEU A 141 9.21 -5.62 3.87
C LEU A 141 9.41 -7.15 3.84
N GLY A 142 10.64 -7.60 3.58
CA GLY A 142 10.98 -9.03 3.53
C GLY A 142 11.00 -9.74 4.89
N GLU A 143 10.98 -9.03 6.03
CA GLU A 143 10.98 -9.64 7.36
C GLU A 143 9.60 -10.19 7.77
N PRO A 144 8.49 -9.43 7.69
CA PRO A 144 7.16 -9.96 7.99
C PRO A 144 6.81 -11.19 7.14
N ILE A 145 7.25 -11.20 5.88
CA ILE A 145 6.99 -12.29 4.91
C ILE A 145 7.80 -13.55 5.26
N ARG A 146 9.04 -13.42 5.74
CA ARG A 146 9.87 -14.57 6.12
C ARG A 146 9.35 -15.29 7.37
N ARG A 147 8.59 -14.61 8.23
CA ARG A 147 8.01 -15.21 9.45
C ARG A 147 6.75 -16.04 9.18
N SER A 148 6.22 -16.01 7.95
CA SER A 148 5.01 -16.73 7.55
C SER A 148 5.25 -17.87 6.57
N ALA A 149 6.47 -18.00 6.05
CA ALA A 149 6.96 -19.15 5.28
C ALA A 149 7.41 -20.28 6.21
#